data_AF-A0A5C7LB40-F1
#
_entry.id   AF-A0A5C7LB40-F1
#
_cell.length_a   1.000
_cell.length_b   1.000
_cell.length_c   1.000
_cell.angle_alpha   90.00
_cell.angle_beta   90.00
_cell.angle_gamma   90.00
#
_symmetry.space_group_name_H-M   'P 1'
#
loop_
_entity.id
_entity.type
_entity.pdbx_description
1 polymer ?
#
loop_
_entity_poly.entity_id
_entity_poly.type
_entity_poly.pdbx_seq_one_letter_code
_entity_poly.pdbx_strand_id
1 'polypeptide(L)'
;MAKFSDQRVGVLVDIQNLYYSARVLYGKKVNFKAVLEAGVNERKLIRALAYGIKTTEGMEEKFFEALTKSGYDVMTKDLQIFPDGSRKGDWDVGIAIDAIKMAAKLDVIVLVSGDGDYVHLVEYLQNTYGVRVEVIAFAESSSAKLIEKADDFLNLSENKRRFLI
;
A
#
# COMPACT_ATOMS: atom_id res chain seq x y z
N MET A 1 -8.51 -16.74 -6.60
CA MET A 1 -9.94 -16.62 -6.20
C MET A 1 -10.68 -15.69 -7.16
N ALA A 2 -12.01 -15.83 -7.29
CA ALA A 2 -12.81 -14.99 -8.18
C ALA A 2 -12.79 -13.51 -7.76
N LYS A 3 -12.75 -12.58 -8.71
CA LYS A 3 -12.88 -11.13 -8.52
C LYS A 3 -14.16 -10.70 -9.24
N PHE A 4 -15.09 -10.06 -8.53
CA PHE A 4 -16.38 -9.65 -9.09
C PHE A 4 -16.42 -8.12 -9.22
N SER A 5 -16.98 -7.62 -10.31
CA SER A 5 -16.96 -6.19 -10.66
C SER A 5 -17.77 -5.32 -9.69
N ASP A 6 -18.69 -5.89 -8.93
CA ASP A 6 -19.49 -5.22 -7.92
C ASP A 6 -18.79 -5.03 -6.58
N GLN A 7 -17.66 -5.72 -6.34
CA GLN A 7 -16.86 -5.60 -5.13
C GLN A 7 -16.40 -4.16 -4.91
N ARG A 8 -16.57 -3.69 -3.67
CA ARG A 8 -16.10 -2.41 -3.16
C ARG A 8 -14.69 -2.56 -2.64
N VAL A 9 -13.76 -1.85 -3.27
CA VAL A 9 -12.32 -1.97 -3.00
C VAL A 9 -11.81 -0.72 -2.28
N GLY A 10 -11.11 -0.93 -1.17
CA GLY A 10 -10.24 0.07 -0.56
C GLY A 10 -8.78 -0.26 -0.85
N VAL A 11 -7.98 0.73 -1.23
CA VAL A 11 -6.54 0.57 -1.47
C VAL A 11 -5.79 1.39 -0.42
N LEU A 12 -4.84 0.76 0.28
CA LEU A 12 -3.98 1.42 1.26
C LEU A 12 -2.52 1.19 0.85
N VAL A 13 -1.79 2.27 0.60
CA VAL A 13 -0.42 2.21 0.07
C VAL A 13 0.59 2.75 1.07
N ASP A 14 1.49 1.87 1.49
CA ASP A 14 2.71 2.26 2.17
C ASP A 14 3.74 2.71 1.11
N ILE A 15 3.83 4.02 0.90
CA ILE A 15 4.73 4.58 -0.11
C ILE A 15 6.18 4.27 0.24
N GLN A 16 6.56 4.34 1.52
CA GLN A 16 7.95 4.19 1.93
C GLN A 16 8.43 2.77 1.69
N ASN A 17 7.64 1.77 2.10
CA ASN A 17 7.97 0.36 1.88
C ASN A 17 8.17 0.05 0.40
N LEU A 18 7.22 0.47 -0.45
CA LEU A 18 7.29 0.21 -1.89
C LEU A 18 8.40 0.98 -2.60
N TYR A 19 8.59 2.26 -2.25
CA TYR A 19 9.61 3.10 -2.86
C TYR A 19 11.00 2.57 -2.54
N TYR A 20 11.26 2.25 -1.27
CA TYR A 20 12.54 1.68 -0.85
C TYR A 20 12.81 0.35 -1.56
N SER A 21 11.83 -0.55 -1.58
CA SER A 21 11.94 -1.85 -2.25
C SER A 21 12.28 -1.72 -3.73
N ALA A 22 11.57 -0.85 -4.48
CA ALA A 22 11.85 -0.64 -5.90
C ALA A 22 13.24 -0.05 -6.16
N ARG A 23 13.70 0.86 -5.29
CA ARG A 23 15.03 1.48 -5.41
C ARG A 23 16.15 0.49 -5.12
N VAL A 24 16.02 -0.33 -4.09
CA VAL A 24 17.03 -1.33 -3.72
C VAL A 24 17.08 -2.47 -4.74
N LEU A 25 15.93 -3.02 -5.12
CA LEU A 25 15.87 -4.18 -6.01
C LEU A 25 16.19 -3.81 -7.47
N TYR A 26 15.77 -2.63 -7.92
CA TYR A 26 15.75 -2.30 -9.35
C TYR A 26 16.33 -0.94 -9.72
N GLY A 27 16.69 -0.09 -8.75
CA GLY A 27 17.17 1.26 -9.01
C GLY A 27 16.11 2.20 -9.60
N LYS A 28 14.84 1.79 -9.66
CA LYS A 28 13.74 2.48 -10.35
C LYS A 28 12.68 3.01 -9.38
N LYS A 29 11.76 3.84 -9.90
CA LYS A 29 10.59 4.31 -9.15
C LYS A 29 9.37 3.44 -9.47
N VAL A 30 8.41 3.41 -8.57
CA VAL A 30 7.15 2.68 -8.78
C VAL A 30 6.18 3.52 -9.61
N ASN A 31 5.50 2.88 -10.56
CA ASN A 31 4.37 3.43 -11.28
C ASN A 31 3.08 3.22 -10.45
N PHE A 32 2.83 4.11 -9.49
CA PHE A 32 1.69 3.99 -8.57
C PHE A 32 0.31 4.05 -9.28
N LYS A 33 0.22 4.69 -10.45
CA LYS A 33 -1.00 4.65 -11.26
C LYS A 33 -1.29 3.23 -11.74
N ALA A 34 -0.30 2.55 -12.32
CA ALA A 34 -0.46 1.17 -12.76
C ALA A 34 -0.73 0.21 -11.59
N VAL A 35 -0.17 0.48 -10.41
CA VAL A 35 -0.46 -0.26 -9.17
C VAL A 35 -1.93 -0.08 -8.77
N LEU A 36 -2.46 1.14 -8.79
CA LEU A 36 -3.87 1.39 -8.47
C LEU A 36 -4.79 0.65 -9.44
N GLU A 37 -4.52 0.79 -10.74
CA GLU A 37 -5.30 0.13 -11.80
C GLU A 37 -5.28 -1.40 -11.65
N ALA A 38 -4.13 -1.99 -11.32
CA ALA A 38 -4.02 -3.43 -11.11
C ALA A 38 -4.72 -3.89 -9.81
N GLY A 39 -4.62 -3.10 -8.74
CA GLY A 39 -5.25 -3.40 -7.46
C GLY A 39 -6.76 -3.26 -7.50
N VAL A 40 -7.30 -2.27 -8.19
CA VAL A 40 -8.76 -2.11 -8.34
C VAL A 40 -9.28 -3.07 -9.40
N ASN A 41 -8.62 -3.18 -10.54
CA ASN A 41 -9.09 -3.89 -11.73
C ASN A 41 -10.49 -3.39 -12.15
N GLU A 42 -11.41 -4.24 -12.60
CA GLU A 42 -12.77 -3.87 -13.02
C GLU A 42 -13.77 -3.70 -11.85
N ARG A 43 -13.28 -3.43 -10.64
CA ARG A 43 -14.09 -3.35 -9.41
C ARG A 43 -14.39 -1.89 -9.02
N LYS A 44 -15.29 -1.70 -8.05
CA LYS A 44 -15.68 -0.37 -7.57
C LYS A 44 -14.67 0.16 -6.56
N LEU A 45 -13.80 1.07 -6.98
CA LEU A 45 -12.93 1.80 -6.07
C LEU A 45 -13.77 2.70 -5.14
N ILE A 46 -13.68 2.50 -3.84
CA ILE A 46 -14.32 3.33 -2.82
C ILE A 46 -13.36 4.38 -2.27
N ARG A 47 -12.13 3.97 -1.93
CA ARG A 47 -11.07 4.85 -1.43
C ARG A 47 -9.70 4.29 -1.80
N ALA A 48 -8.77 5.17 -2.13
CA ALA A 48 -7.35 4.85 -2.31
C ALA A 48 -6.52 5.82 -1.47
N LEU A 49 -5.95 5.34 -0.37
CA LEU A 49 -5.15 6.14 0.55
C LEU A 49 -3.66 5.83 0.31
N ALA A 50 -2.85 6.88 0.10
CA ALA A 50 -1.41 6.73 -0.08
C ALA A 50 -0.66 7.48 1.03
N TYR A 51 0.13 6.75 1.81
CA TYR A 51 0.73 7.22 3.04
C TYR A 51 2.20 7.57 2.82
N GLY A 52 2.51 8.88 2.87
CA GLY A 52 3.83 9.43 2.58
C GLY A 52 4.41 10.22 3.74
N ILE A 53 5.73 10.41 3.71
CA ILE A 53 6.44 11.27 4.66
C ILE A 53 6.97 12.49 3.94
N LYS A 54 6.73 13.66 4.53
CA LYS A 54 7.32 14.92 4.10
C LYS A 54 8.70 15.05 4.73
N THR A 55 9.69 15.32 3.90
CA THR A 55 11.01 15.73 4.39
C THR A 55 11.06 17.24 4.51
N THR A 56 12.00 17.75 5.31
CA THR A 56 12.23 19.18 5.48
C THR A 56 12.67 19.90 4.20
N GLU A 57 13.14 19.16 3.20
CA GLU A 57 13.60 19.69 1.92
C GLU A 57 12.46 19.91 0.91
N GLY A 58 11.27 19.36 1.17
CA GLY A 58 10.06 19.57 0.37
C GLY A 58 10.11 18.97 -1.05
N MET A 59 11.08 18.09 -1.32
CA MET A 59 11.26 17.52 -2.66
C MET A 59 10.12 16.57 -3.09
N GLU A 60 9.24 16.19 -2.17
CA GLU A 60 8.16 15.24 -2.39
C GLU A 60 6.88 15.86 -2.95
N GLU A 61 6.74 17.19 -2.98
CA GLU A 61 5.48 17.85 -3.35
C GLU A 61 4.98 17.45 -4.74
N LYS A 62 5.86 17.48 -5.75
CA LYS A 62 5.52 17.05 -7.13
C LYS A 62 5.14 15.58 -7.19
N PHE A 63 5.74 14.76 -6.34
CA PHE A 63 5.45 13.33 -6.27
C PHE A 63 4.06 13.09 -5.65
N PHE A 64 3.73 13.77 -4.55
CA PHE A 64 2.40 13.71 -3.95
C PHE A 64 1.32 14.25 -4.89
N GLU A 65 1.59 15.35 -5.60
CA GLU A 65 0.66 15.87 -6.61
C GLU A 65 0.41 14.84 -7.73
N ALA A 66 1.44 14.14 -8.18
CA ALA A 66 1.30 13.07 -9.17
C ALA A 66 0.47 11.88 -8.65
N LEU A 67 0.59 11.53 -7.37
CA LEU A 67 -0.26 10.52 -6.73
C LEU A 67 -1.72 10.95 -6.68
N THR A 68 -1.99 12.20 -6.28
CA THR A 68 -3.35 12.75 -6.30
C THR A 68 -3.96 12.71 -7.69
N LYS A 69 -3.21 13.12 -8.73
CA LYS A 69 -3.64 13.02 -10.13
C LYS A 69 -3.85 11.57 -10.60
N SER A 70 -3.22 10.61 -9.94
CA SER A 70 -3.38 9.18 -10.23
C SER A 70 -4.58 8.57 -9.51
N GLY A 71 -5.29 9.31 -8.66
CA GLY A 71 -6.50 8.86 -7.97
C GLY A 71 -6.33 8.51 -6.50
N TYR A 72 -5.19 8.85 -5.88
CA TYR A 72 -4.96 8.64 -4.45
C TYR A 72 -5.31 9.88 -3.61
N ASP A 73 -5.96 9.65 -2.47
CA ASP A 73 -5.99 10.59 -1.36
C ASP A 73 -4.66 10.46 -0.59
N VAL A 74 -3.80 11.47 -0.66
CA VAL A 74 -2.45 11.40 -0.07
C VAL A 74 -2.47 11.85 1.38
N MET A 75 -2.07 10.96 2.27
CA MET A 75 -1.88 11.22 3.71
C MET A 75 -0.40 11.51 3.96
N THR A 76 -0.10 12.64 4.62
CA THR A 76 1.28 13.05 4.88
C THR A 76 1.55 13.27 6.36
N LYS A 77 2.72 12.86 6.81
CA LYS A 77 3.24 13.07 8.17
C LYS A 77 4.65 13.63 8.04
N ASP A 78 5.02 14.53 8.94
CA ASP A 78 6.35 15.10 8.96
C ASP A 78 7.33 14.08 9.55
N LEU A 79 8.53 13.99 8.95
CA LEU A 79 9.60 13.15 9.49
C LEU A 79 9.95 13.62 10.90
N GLN A 80 9.77 12.73 11.90
CA GLN A 80 10.13 13.04 13.27
C GLN A 80 11.59 12.67 13.51
N ILE A 81 12.38 13.66 13.92
CA ILE A 81 13.78 13.50 14.32
C ILE A 81 13.82 13.66 15.84
N PHE A 82 14.22 12.61 16.54
CA PHE A 82 14.33 12.62 17.99
C PHE A 82 15.68 13.22 18.44
N PRO A 83 15.79 13.66 19.71
CA PRO A 83 17.03 14.22 20.25
C PRO A 83 18.24 13.27 20.19
N ASP A 84 18.00 11.96 20.15
CA ASP A 84 19.03 10.92 19.99
C ASP A 84 19.46 10.69 18.53
N GLY A 85 18.92 11.48 17.59
CA GLY A 85 19.19 11.39 16.16
C GLY A 85 18.38 10.30 15.43
N SER A 86 17.56 9.53 16.15
CA SER A 86 16.68 8.54 15.53
C SER A 86 15.58 9.23 14.72
N ARG A 87 15.20 8.60 13.60
CA ARG A 87 14.17 9.10 12.69
C ARG A 87 13.00 8.14 12.74
N LYS A 88 11.80 8.60 13.11
CA LYS A 88 10.55 7.85 12.89
C LYS A 88 9.70 8.53 11.82
N GLY A 89 9.22 7.70 10.92
CA GLY A 89 8.37 8.10 9.81
C GLY A 89 7.53 6.97 9.27
N ASP A 90 7.29 5.88 10.01
CA ASP A 90 6.37 4.86 9.54
C ASP A 90 4.91 5.33 9.68
N TRP A 91 4.07 4.68 8.88
CA TRP A 91 2.63 4.85 8.83
C TRP A 91 1.88 3.61 9.32
N ASP A 92 2.56 2.60 9.84
CA ASP A 92 2.01 1.26 10.07
C ASP A 92 0.76 1.28 10.93
N VAL A 93 0.82 2.03 12.04
CA VAL A 93 -0.33 2.22 12.93
C VAL A 93 -1.46 2.98 12.23
N GLY A 94 -1.15 4.02 11.45
CA GLY A 94 -2.16 4.81 10.75
C GLY A 94 -2.87 3.99 9.67
N ILE A 95 -2.11 3.23 8.88
CA ILE A 95 -2.62 2.30 7.87
C ILE A 95 -3.52 1.26 8.52
N ALA A 96 -3.08 0.64 9.62
CA ALA A 96 -3.86 -0.36 10.34
C ALA A 96 -5.20 0.20 10.85
N ILE A 97 -5.18 1.38 11.47
CA ILE A 97 -6.39 2.03 11.99
C ILE A 97 -7.37 2.36 10.86
N ASP A 98 -6.90 2.92 9.75
CA ASP A 98 -7.78 3.25 8.63
C ASP A 98 -8.33 2.02 7.92
N ALA A 99 -7.53 0.96 7.76
CA ALA A 99 -7.99 -0.33 7.23
C ALA A 99 -9.14 -0.89 8.07
N ILE A 100 -8.98 -0.92 9.40
CA ILE A 100 -10.02 -1.39 10.34
C ILE A 100 -11.29 -0.53 10.25
N LYS A 101 -11.15 0.80 10.24
CA LYS A 101 -12.29 1.73 10.13
C LYS A 101 -13.08 1.56 8.84
N MET A 102 -12.40 1.22 7.75
CA MET A 102 -13.02 1.05 6.44
C MET A 102 -13.59 -0.35 6.21
N ALA A 103 -13.09 -1.37 6.92
CA ALA A 103 -13.39 -2.78 6.68
C ALA A 103 -14.89 -3.08 6.57
N ALA A 104 -15.72 -2.59 7.49
CA ALA A 104 -17.16 -2.84 7.50
C ALA A 104 -17.92 -2.31 6.26
N LYS A 105 -17.28 -1.48 5.42
CA LYS A 105 -17.88 -0.86 4.22
C LYS A 105 -17.26 -1.37 2.92
N LEU A 106 -16.31 -2.29 3.00
CA LEU A 106 -15.57 -2.80 1.86
C LEU A 106 -15.77 -4.31 1.74
N ASP A 107 -15.62 -4.81 0.52
CA ASP A 107 -15.60 -6.24 0.26
C ASP A 107 -14.15 -6.72 0.11
N VAL A 108 -13.25 -5.82 -0.32
CA VAL A 108 -11.83 -6.08 -0.50
C VAL A 108 -11.00 -4.90 0.03
N ILE A 109 -9.96 -5.22 0.80
CA ILE A 109 -8.87 -4.30 1.13
C ILE A 109 -7.62 -4.74 0.37
N VAL A 110 -7.08 -3.85 -0.44
CA VAL A 110 -5.80 -4.03 -1.13
C VAL A 110 -4.73 -3.30 -0.31
N LEU A 111 -3.88 -4.07 0.36
CA LEU A 111 -2.73 -3.56 1.09
C LEU A 111 -1.51 -3.57 0.17
N VAL A 112 -0.99 -2.39 -0.14
CA VAL A 112 0.19 -2.23 -0.98
C VAL A 112 1.40 -2.00 -0.08
N SER A 113 1.93 -3.10 0.46
CA SER A 113 3.16 -3.16 1.26
C SER A 113 3.66 -4.61 1.31
N GLY A 114 4.98 -4.79 1.45
CA GLY A 114 5.61 -6.08 1.72
C GLY A 114 5.86 -6.35 3.21
N ASP A 115 5.51 -5.42 4.10
CA ASP A 115 5.88 -5.46 5.51
C ASP A 115 5.17 -6.56 6.31
N GLY A 116 5.96 -7.41 6.97
CA GLY A 116 5.46 -8.49 7.81
C GLY A 116 4.68 -8.04 9.04
N ASP A 117 4.83 -6.79 9.47
CA ASP A 117 4.11 -6.26 10.64
C ASP A 117 2.60 -6.15 10.38
N TYR A 118 2.17 -6.16 9.12
CA TYR A 118 0.74 -6.19 8.76
C TYR A 118 0.10 -7.58 8.87
N VAL A 119 0.83 -8.66 9.17
CA VAL A 119 0.25 -10.02 9.25
C VAL A 119 -0.95 -10.06 10.21
N HIS A 120 -0.82 -9.48 11.40
CA HIS A 120 -1.91 -9.46 12.37
C HIS A 120 -3.08 -8.58 11.93
N LEU A 121 -2.82 -7.51 11.16
CA LEU A 121 -3.88 -6.70 10.57
C LEU A 121 -4.66 -7.53 9.54
N VAL A 122 -3.98 -8.25 8.65
CA VAL A 122 -4.61 -9.13 7.64
C VAL A 122 -5.52 -10.14 8.32
N GLU A 123 -5.00 -10.87 9.30
CA GLU A 123 -5.77 -11.86 10.06
C GLU A 123 -6.98 -11.23 10.76
N TYR A 124 -6.80 -10.06 11.37
CA TYR A 124 -7.88 -9.37 12.08
C TYR A 124 -9.01 -8.93 11.12
N LEU A 125 -8.65 -8.39 9.95
CA LEU A 125 -9.62 -7.96 8.94
C LEU A 125 -10.44 -9.13 8.40
N GLN A 126 -9.77 -10.23 8.08
CA GLN A 126 -10.40 -11.46 7.59
C GLN A 126 -11.32 -12.07 8.65
N ASN A 127 -10.83 -12.25 9.87
CA ASN A 127 -11.58 -12.97 10.91
C ASN A 127 -12.72 -12.14 11.52
N THR A 128 -12.58 -10.82 11.61
CA THR A 128 -13.56 -9.96 12.29
C THR A 128 -14.60 -9.38 11.33
N TYR A 129 -14.18 -9.00 10.12
CA TYR A 129 -15.06 -8.34 9.16
C TYR A 129 -15.40 -9.22 7.94
N GLY A 130 -14.72 -10.36 7.75
CA GLY A 130 -14.89 -11.19 6.56
C GLY A 130 -14.42 -10.50 5.27
N VAL A 131 -13.63 -9.42 5.38
CA VAL A 131 -13.11 -8.67 4.23
C VAL A 131 -11.97 -9.46 3.64
N ARG A 132 -11.98 -9.58 2.30
CA ARG A 132 -10.86 -10.17 1.57
C ARG A 132 -9.68 -9.20 1.60
N VAL A 133 -8.50 -9.69 1.93
CA VAL A 133 -7.27 -8.90 1.93
C VAL A 133 -6.35 -9.35 0.81
N GLU A 134 -6.10 -8.48 -0.15
CA GLU A 134 -5.16 -8.69 -1.24
C GLU A 134 -3.90 -7.89 -0.97
N VAL A 135 -2.73 -8.48 -1.19
CA VAL A 135 -1.44 -7.80 -0.99
C VAL A 135 -0.77 -7.53 -2.34
N ILE A 136 -0.20 -6.33 -2.50
CA ILE A 136 0.57 -5.95 -3.69
C ILE A 136 1.95 -5.47 -3.27
N ALA A 137 3.00 -6.16 -3.71
CA ALA A 137 4.37 -5.82 -3.38
C ALA A 137 5.37 -6.49 -4.33
N PHE A 138 6.67 -6.27 -4.11
CA PHE A 138 7.74 -7.04 -4.75
C PHE A 138 8.02 -8.28 -3.90
N ALA A 139 7.83 -9.48 -4.45
CA ALA A 139 7.97 -10.73 -3.69
C ALA A 139 9.34 -10.86 -2.99
N GLU A 140 10.40 -10.35 -3.62
CA GLU A 140 11.78 -10.43 -3.14
C GLU A 140 12.03 -9.61 -1.87
N SER A 141 11.18 -8.64 -1.56
CA SER A 141 11.26 -7.80 -0.35
C SER A 141 10.07 -7.96 0.58
N SER A 142 9.22 -8.96 0.34
CA SER A 142 8.01 -9.19 1.12
C SER A 142 8.17 -10.28 2.16
N SER A 143 7.50 -10.13 3.29
CA SER A 143 7.37 -11.19 4.29
C SER A 143 6.63 -12.39 3.71
N ALA A 144 7.26 -13.57 3.74
CA ALA A 144 6.62 -14.81 3.30
C ALA A 144 5.33 -15.11 4.06
N LYS A 145 5.28 -14.77 5.36
CA LYS A 145 4.07 -14.93 6.19
C LYS A 145 2.95 -14.00 5.73
N LEU A 146 3.28 -12.77 5.33
CA LEU A 146 2.27 -11.84 4.81
C LEU A 146 1.67 -12.38 3.50
N ILE A 147 2.52 -12.87 2.60
CA ILE A 147 2.09 -13.48 1.33
C ILE A 147 1.19 -14.69 1.60
N GLU A 148 1.57 -15.56 2.53
CA GLU A 148 0.78 -16.75 2.91
C GLU A 148 -0.60 -16.39 3.48
N LYS A 149 -0.68 -15.31 4.25
CA LYS A 149 -1.92 -14.89 4.93
C LYS A 149 -2.88 -14.09 4.04
N ALA A 150 -2.38 -13.47 2.99
CA ALA A 150 -3.20 -12.74 2.04
C ALA A 150 -4.11 -13.69 1.23
N ASP A 151 -5.32 -13.26 0.91
CA ASP A 151 -6.25 -14.00 0.04
C ASP A 151 -5.84 -13.96 -1.45
N ASP A 152 -4.98 -13.00 -1.80
CA ASP A 152 -4.34 -12.88 -3.11
C ASP A 152 -3.06 -12.09 -2.97
N PHE A 153 -2.07 -12.41 -3.81
CA PHE A 153 -0.82 -11.65 -3.87
C PHE A 153 -0.49 -11.27 -5.30
N LEU A 154 -0.39 -9.98 -5.58
CA LEU A 154 0.08 -9.47 -6.86
C LEU A 154 1.56 -9.12 -6.77
N ASN A 155 2.40 -9.93 -7.41
CA ASN A 155 3.84 -9.71 -7.47
C ASN A 155 4.19 -8.66 -8.54
N LEU A 156 4.63 -7.47 -8.11
CA LEU A 156 5.05 -6.40 -9.01
C LEU A 156 6.30 -6.76 -9.83
N SER A 157 7.11 -7.70 -9.35
CA SER A 157 8.34 -8.15 -10.03
C SER A 157 8.07 -8.94 -11.30
N GLU A 158 6.86 -9.48 -11.49
CA GLU A 158 6.50 -10.24 -12.69
C GLU A 158 6.31 -9.34 -13.92
N ASN A 159 5.99 -8.06 -13.73
CA ASN A 159 5.82 -7.11 -14.83
C ASN A 159 6.48 -5.76 -14.54
N LYS A 160 7.82 -5.80 -14.44
CA LYS A 160 8.67 -4.61 -14.21
C LYS A 160 8.44 -3.49 -15.21
N ARG A 161 8.11 -3.81 -16.47
CA ARG A 161 7.83 -2.81 -17.51
C ARG A 161 6.56 -2.00 -17.23
N ARG A 162 5.56 -2.62 -16.62
CA ARG A 162 4.31 -1.96 -16.23
C ARG A 162 4.47 -1.17 -14.93
N PHE A 163 5.13 -1.76 -13.94
CA PHE A 163 5.11 -1.26 -12.56
C PHE A 163 6.31 -0.40 -12.17
N LEU A 164 7.34 -0.27 -13.00
CA LEU A 164 8.52 0.55 -12.71
C LEU A 164 8.79 1.58 -13.81
N ILE A 165 9.19 2.79 -13.41
CA ILE A 165 9.58 3.93 -14.26
C ILE A 165 10.94 4.50 -13.87
#